data_AF-A0A0R3RQN3-F1
#
_entry.id   AF-A0A0R3RQN3-F1
#
_cell.length_a   1.000
_cell.length_b   1.000
_cell.length_c   1.000
_cell.angle_alpha   90.00
_cell.angle_beta   90.00
_cell.angle_gamma   90.00
#
_symmetry.space_group_name_H-M   'P 1'
#
loop_
_entity.id
_entity.type
_entity.pdbx_description
1 polymer ?
#
loop_
_entity_poly.entity_id
_entity_poly.type
_entity_poly.pdbx_seq_one_letter_code
_entity_poly.pdbx_strand_id
1 'polypeptide(L)'
;MDGARRRSNICEITGLSAHQKAVLTTMWRQLPRSLVFDLGKRVFEIIFERDPNLLVVVNLEHLQNTDQWQEHVNFRTHAQRFTHALSQSMRNLAEPVVAADRLQEFGAAYVNQEDTAFGSLSACLPHSYWDRLSAAITTTAKEFLTKQQVKGSKKNLTVDDALSENERRNTMSLFSEVPANISAWNILAQFISNQIRFGYEMELMLRVELKRLNMDGKIKMPPK
;
A
#
# COMPACT_ATOMS: atom_id res chain seq x y z
N MET A 1 -11.22 11.52 43.17
CA MET A 1 -10.68 12.17 41.95
C MET A 1 -9.77 11.16 41.26
N ASP A 2 -10.34 10.32 40.41
CA ASP A 2 -9.54 9.37 39.63
C ASP A 2 -9.18 10.00 38.29
N GLY A 3 -7.93 10.40 38.18
CA GLY A 3 -7.29 10.78 36.92
C GLY A 3 -7.20 9.56 36.03
N ALA A 4 -8.26 9.28 35.28
CA ALA A 4 -8.25 8.33 34.19
C ALA A 4 -7.20 8.77 33.17
N ARG A 5 -5.99 8.20 33.27
CA ARG A 5 -4.99 8.23 32.20
C ARG A 5 -5.71 7.80 30.93
N ARG A 6 -5.94 8.73 30.01
CA ARG A 6 -6.34 8.42 28.63
C ARG A 6 -5.22 7.56 28.04
N ARG A 7 -5.28 6.24 28.21
CA ARG A 7 -4.46 5.32 27.42
C ARG A 7 -4.80 5.65 25.98
N SER A 8 -3.81 6.06 25.20
CA SER A 8 -3.99 6.21 23.76
C SER A 8 -4.43 4.85 23.25
N ASN A 9 -5.69 4.72 22.83
CA ASN A 9 -6.24 3.50 22.24
C ASN A 9 -5.62 3.30 20.85
N ILE A 10 -4.35 2.92 20.84
CA ILE A 10 -3.56 2.57 19.66
C ILE A 10 -3.86 1.10 19.35
N CYS A 11 -4.24 0.83 18.11
CA CYS A 11 -4.48 -0.54 17.66
C CYS A 11 -3.14 -1.26 17.45
N GLU A 12 -2.97 -2.42 18.09
CA GLU A 12 -1.74 -3.22 18.04
C GLU A 12 -1.38 -3.69 16.62
N ILE A 13 -2.39 -3.97 15.78
CA ILE A 13 -2.19 -4.45 14.41
C ILE A 13 -1.73 -3.34 13.47
N THR A 14 -2.34 -2.16 13.57
CA THR A 14 -2.12 -1.05 12.61
C THR A 14 -1.17 0.01 13.12
N GLY A 15 -0.92 0.09 14.44
CA GLY A 15 -0.24 1.20 15.09
C GLY A 15 -1.04 2.51 15.10
N LEU A 16 -2.26 2.53 14.55
CA LEU A 16 -3.10 3.72 14.43
C LEU A 16 -4.08 3.82 15.60
N SER A 17 -4.28 5.04 16.11
CA SER A 17 -5.40 5.36 16.99
C SER A 17 -6.73 5.36 16.25
N ALA A 18 -7.84 5.21 16.98
CA ALA A 18 -9.19 5.30 16.41
C ALA A 18 -9.43 6.62 15.64
N HIS A 19 -8.92 7.74 16.15
CA HIS A 19 -9.03 9.04 15.49
C HIS A 19 -8.25 9.08 14.16
N GLN A 20 -7.00 8.61 14.15
CA GLN A 20 -6.20 8.55 12.91
C GLN A 20 -6.86 7.67 11.84
N LYS A 21 -7.43 6.52 12.23
CA LYS A 21 -8.19 5.66 11.31
C LYS A 21 -9.38 6.40 10.71
N ALA A 22 -10.17 7.08 11.54
CA ALA A 22 -11.34 7.83 11.09
C ALA A 22 -10.96 8.95 10.10
N VAL A 23 -9.87 9.67 10.37
CA VAL A 23 -9.33 10.71 9.49
C VAL A 23 -8.88 10.10 8.15
N LEU A 24 -8.03 9.07 8.18
CA LEU A 24 -7.52 8.38 7.00
C LEU A 24 -8.65 7.81 6.12
N THR A 25 -9.59 7.06 6.70
CA THR A 25 -10.73 6.49 5.97
C THR A 25 -11.64 7.58 5.39
N THR A 26 -11.86 8.68 6.12
CA THR A 26 -12.70 9.78 5.64
C THR A 26 -12.04 10.53 4.49
N MET A 27 -10.76 10.87 4.63
CA MET A 27 -9.99 11.50 3.56
C MET A 27 -10.00 10.64 2.30
N TRP A 28 -9.70 9.33 2.42
CA TRP A 28 -9.66 8.42 1.28
C TRP A 28 -11.00 8.32 0.55
N ARG A 29 -12.10 8.23 1.31
CA ARG A 29 -13.46 8.15 0.76
C ARG A 29 -13.88 9.40 -0.01
N GLN A 30 -13.33 10.56 0.35
CA GLN A 30 -13.63 11.84 -0.33
C GLN A 30 -12.84 12.01 -1.65
N LEU A 31 -11.85 11.17 -1.92
CA LEU A 31 -11.06 11.27 -3.15
C LEU A 31 -11.82 10.74 -4.37
N PRO A 32 -11.77 11.43 -5.52
CA PRO A 32 -12.23 10.88 -6.79
C PRO A 32 -11.50 9.57 -7.14
N ARG A 33 -12.20 8.63 -7.77
CA ARG A 33 -11.62 7.33 -8.15
C ARG A 33 -10.39 7.45 -9.04
N SER A 34 -10.37 8.42 -9.96
CA SER A 34 -9.21 8.71 -10.82
C SER A 34 -7.98 9.09 -9.99
N LEU A 35 -8.16 10.01 -9.04
CA LEU A 35 -7.09 10.45 -8.15
C LEU A 35 -6.59 9.31 -7.24
N VAL A 36 -7.49 8.44 -6.77
CA VAL A 36 -7.10 7.25 -6.00
C VAL A 36 -6.18 6.33 -6.81
N PHE A 37 -6.50 6.12 -8.10
CA PHE A 37 -5.63 5.37 -9.00
C PHE A 37 -4.30 6.09 -9.26
N ASP A 38 -4.32 7.40 -9.49
CA ASP A 38 -3.10 8.18 -9.73
C ASP A 38 -2.15 8.13 -8.52
N LEU A 39 -2.69 8.17 -7.30
CA LEU A 39 -1.90 7.99 -6.07
C LEU A 39 -1.28 6.59 -6.01
N GLY A 40 -2.02 5.53 -6.34
CA GLY A 40 -1.49 4.17 -6.39
C GLY A 40 -0.43 3.98 -7.47
N LYS A 41 -0.63 4.58 -8.66
CA LYS A 41 0.36 4.63 -9.75
C LYS A 41 1.64 5.31 -9.28
N ARG A 42 1.51 6.49 -8.65
CA ARG A 42 2.65 7.30 -8.18
C ARG A 42 3.56 6.57 -7.20
N VAL A 43 3.01 5.70 -6.35
CA VAL A 43 3.82 4.88 -5.42
C VAL A 43 4.86 4.06 -6.20
N PHE A 44 4.45 3.36 -7.26
CA PHE A 44 5.38 2.54 -8.03
C PHE A 44 6.22 3.32 -9.02
N GLU A 45 5.72 4.45 -9.54
CA GLU A 45 6.56 5.39 -10.31
C GLU A 45 7.79 5.79 -9.48
N ILE A 46 7.59 6.19 -8.21
CA ILE A 46 8.70 6.55 -7.31
C ILE A 46 9.69 5.39 -7.13
N ILE A 47 9.21 4.15 -7.06
CA ILE A 47 10.08 2.97 -6.87
C ILE A 47 10.92 2.73 -8.13
N PHE A 48 10.29 2.69 -9.30
CA PHE A 48 10.95 2.34 -10.55
C PHE A 48 11.80 3.50 -11.12
N GLU A 49 11.42 4.75 -10.88
CA GLU A 49 12.26 5.93 -11.19
C GLU A 49 13.56 5.91 -10.37
N ARG A 50 13.50 5.46 -9.11
CA ARG A 50 14.67 5.42 -8.21
C ARG A 50 15.55 4.21 -8.44
N ASP A 51 14.96 3.09 -8.83
CA ASP A 51 15.68 1.83 -9.06
C ASP A 51 15.00 1.05 -10.18
N PRO A 52 15.41 1.32 -11.44
CA PRO A 52 14.81 0.67 -12.59
C PRO A 52 14.91 -0.85 -12.55
N ASN A 53 15.92 -1.42 -11.87
CA ASN A 53 16.09 -2.87 -11.76
C ASN A 53 14.85 -3.57 -11.17
N LEU A 54 14.07 -2.84 -10.36
CA LEU A 54 12.83 -3.33 -9.76
C LEU A 54 11.69 -3.48 -10.78
N LEU A 55 11.84 -3.09 -12.04
CA LEU A 55 10.87 -3.38 -13.08
C LEU A 55 10.67 -4.89 -13.33
N VAL A 56 11.62 -5.73 -12.89
CA VAL A 56 11.45 -7.21 -12.86
C VAL A 56 10.20 -7.64 -12.09
N VAL A 57 9.79 -6.85 -11.09
CA VAL A 57 8.59 -7.11 -10.27
C VAL A 57 7.31 -7.12 -11.08
N VAL A 58 7.29 -6.41 -12.20
CA VAL A 58 6.14 -6.31 -13.11
C VAL A 58 6.46 -6.89 -14.49
N ASN A 59 7.53 -7.69 -14.59
CA ASN A 59 8.02 -8.32 -15.82
C ASN A 59 8.35 -7.30 -16.92
N LEU A 60 9.01 -6.19 -16.55
CA LEU A 60 9.42 -5.10 -17.45
C LEU A 60 10.91 -4.78 -17.36
N GLU A 61 11.74 -5.74 -16.96
CA GLU A 61 13.20 -5.58 -16.87
C GLU A 61 13.85 -5.19 -18.22
N HIS A 62 13.22 -5.54 -19.34
CA HIS A 62 13.66 -5.13 -20.67
C HIS A 62 13.48 -3.63 -20.96
N LEU A 63 12.71 -2.90 -20.13
CA LEU A 63 12.41 -1.47 -20.30
C LEU A 63 13.17 -0.56 -19.32
N GLN A 64 14.12 -1.09 -18.54
CA GLN A 64 14.84 -0.39 -17.46
C GLN A 64 15.49 0.94 -17.84
N ASN A 65 15.87 1.11 -19.11
CA ASN A 65 16.55 2.30 -19.62
C ASN A 65 15.64 3.22 -20.45
N THR A 66 14.32 3.08 -20.29
CA THR A 66 13.32 3.81 -21.08
C THR A 66 12.20 4.31 -20.17
N ASP A 67 11.38 5.22 -20.66
CA ASP A 67 10.15 5.65 -19.99
C ASP A 67 8.91 4.87 -20.47
N GLN A 68 9.07 3.92 -21.40
CA GLN A 68 7.96 3.19 -22.02
C GLN A 68 7.18 2.32 -21.03
N TRP A 69 7.79 1.91 -19.92
CA TRP A 69 7.13 1.13 -18.87
C TRP A 69 5.97 1.88 -18.20
N GLN A 70 5.98 3.22 -18.21
CA GLN A 70 4.96 4.05 -17.55
C GLN A 70 3.55 3.87 -18.14
N GLU A 71 3.49 3.53 -19.43
CA GLU A 71 2.23 3.29 -20.15
C GLU A 71 1.97 1.80 -20.42
N HIS A 72 2.88 0.93 -19.98
CA HIS A 72 2.79 -0.50 -20.22
C HIS A 72 1.63 -1.14 -19.41
N VAL A 73 0.93 -2.09 -20.03
CA VAL A 73 -0.25 -2.75 -19.44
C VAL A 73 0.07 -3.47 -18.13
N ASN A 74 1.23 -4.11 -18.02
CA ASN A 74 1.68 -4.78 -16.78
C ASN A 74 1.79 -3.79 -15.62
N PHE A 75 2.40 -2.63 -15.87
CA PHE A 75 2.54 -1.58 -14.86
C PHE A 75 1.17 -1.03 -14.44
N ARG A 76 0.31 -0.70 -15.41
CA ARG A 76 -1.05 -0.21 -15.13
C ARG A 76 -1.88 -1.22 -14.35
N THR A 77 -1.80 -2.50 -14.71
CA THR A 77 -2.49 -3.60 -14.02
C THR A 77 -1.99 -3.77 -12.59
N HIS A 78 -0.67 -3.70 -12.39
CA HIS A 78 -0.06 -3.79 -11.07
C HIS A 78 -0.51 -2.63 -10.16
N ALA A 79 -0.41 -1.39 -10.65
CA ALA A 79 -0.88 -0.21 -9.94
C ALA A 79 -2.39 -0.30 -9.60
N GLN A 80 -3.21 -0.81 -10.53
CA GLN A 80 -4.64 -1.00 -10.30
C GLN A 80 -4.92 -2.04 -9.20
N ARG A 81 -4.22 -3.18 -9.21
CA ARG A 81 -4.34 -4.22 -8.17
C ARG A 81 -3.96 -3.69 -6.79
N PHE A 82 -2.84 -2.97 -6.70
CA PHE A 82 -2.42 -2.32 -5.46
C PHE A 82 -3.46 -1.30 -4.97
N THR A 83 -3.91 -0.41 -5.86
CA THR A 83 -4.91 0.61 -5.53
C THR A 83 -6.21 -0.03 -5.02
N HIS A 84 -6.60 -1.16 -5.61
CA HIS A 84 -7.75 -1.92 -5.16
C HIS A 84 -7.54 -2.46 -3.74
N ALA A 85 -6.42 -3.17 -3.49
CA ALA A 85 -6.08 -3.70 -2.17
C ALA A 85 -6.01 -2.59 -1.11
N LEU A 86 -5.35 -1.48 -1.42
CA LEU A 86 -5.28 -0.29 -0.57
C LEU A 86 -6.66 0.26 -0.26
N SER A 87 -7.53 0.39 -1.27
CA SER A 87 -8.90 0.88 -1.06
C SER A 87 -9.73 -0.04 -0.19
N GLN A 88 -9.59 -1.36 -0.31
CA GLN A 88 -10.26 -2.31 0.58
C GLN A 88 -9.69 -2.22 2.00
N SER A 89 -8.36 -2.10 2.15
CA SER A 89 -7.72 -1.92 3.46
C SER A 89 -8.21 -0.65 4.16
N MET A 90 -8.27 0.48 3.43
CA MET A 90 -8.76 1.76 3.95
C MET A 90 -10.22 1.74 4.41
N ARG A 91 -11.09 0.99 3.73
CA ARG A 91 -12.49 0.79 4.14
C ARG A 91 -12.61 -0.04 5.41
N ASN A 92 -11.68 -0.95 5.64
CA ASN A 92 -11.70 -1.91 6.75
C ASN A 92 -10.71 -1.54 7.87
N LEU A 93 -10.20 -0.30 7.95
CA LEU A 93 -9.24 0.08 9.02
C LEU A 93 -9.80 -0.11 10.45
N ALA A 94 -11.13 -0.07 10.60
CA ALA A 94 -11.82 -0.39 11.85
C ALA A 94 -11.78 -1.89 12.21
N GLU A 95 -11.57 -2.75 11.22
CA GLU A 95 -11.43 -4.21 11.31
C GLU A 95 -10.01 -4.63 10.83
N PRO A 96 -8.99 -4.45 11.67
CA PRO A 96 -7.59 -4.51 11.24
C PRO A 96 -7.15 -5.82 10.60
N VAL A 97 -7.76 -6.93 11.04
CA VAL A 97 -7.50 -8.27 10.48
C VAL A 97 -7.97 -8.32 9.02
N VAL A 98 -9.19 -7.87 8.74
CA VAL A 98 -9.72 -7.81 7.37
C VAL A 98 -8.90 -6.87 6.50
N ALA A 99 -8.46 -5.73 7.05
CA ALA A 99 -7.58 -4.80 6.34
C ALA A 99 -6.20 -5.43 6.03
N ALA A 100 -5.68 -6.25 6.93
CA ALA A 100 -4.42 -6.97 6.75
C ALA A 100 -4.54 -8.08 5.70
N ASP A 101 -5.59 -8.90 5.75
CA ASP A 101 -5.82 -10.00 4.81
C ASP A 101 -5.79 -9.53 3.34
N ARG A 102 -6.39 -8.36 3.05
CA ARG A 102 -6.42 -7.79 1.69
C ARG A 102 -5.04 -7.37 1.19
N LEU A 103 -4.17 -6.93 2.09
CA LEU A 103 -2.81 -6.54 1.78
C LEU A 103 -1.92 -7.79 1.63
N GLN A 104 -2.13 -8.79 2.48
CA GLN A 104 -1.44 -10.07 2.40
C GLN A 104 -1.78 -10.81 1.11
N GLU A 105 -3.04 -10.81 0.69
CA GLU A 105 -3.50 -11.37 -0.59
C GLU A 105 -2.78 -10.70 -1.79
N PHE A 106 -2.62 -9.38 -1.74
CA PHE A 106 -1.82 -8.65 -2.73
C PHE A 106 -0.34 -9.04 -2.68
N GLY A 107 0.23 -9.23 -1.49
CA GLY A 107 1.61 -9.69 -1.28
C GLY A 107 1.88 -11.10 -1.81
N ALA A 108 0.97 -12.04 -1.55
CA ALA A 108 1.06 -13.41 -2.04
C ALA A 108 1.12 -13.48 -3.57
N ALA A 109 0.47 -12.54 -4.26
CA ALA A 109 0.47 -12.48 -5.73
C ALA A 109 1.84 -12.17 -6.35
N TYR A 110 2.84 -11.75 -5.57
CA TYR A 110 4.21 -11.58 -6.05
C TYR A 110 4.98 -12.89 -6.19
N VAL A 111 4.51 -13.99 -5.60
CA VAL A 111 5.21 -15.28 -5.65
C VAL A 111 4.90 -15.98 -6.98
N ASN A 112 5.90 -16.03 -7.86
CA ASN A 112 5.81 -16.73 -9.15
C ASN A 112 5.94 -18.25 -8.97
N GLN A 113 5.53 -19.01 -9.98
CA GLN A 113 5.72 -20.47 -9.98
C GLN A 113 7.20 -20.88 -10.10
N GLU A 114 8.04 -20.01 -10.67
CA GLU A 114 9.46 -20.28 -10.91
C GLU A 114 10.37 -19.97 -9.71
N ASP A 115 9.93 -19.12 -8.78
CA ASP A 115 10.65 -18.73 -7.53
C ASP A 115 10.88 -19.90 -6.57
N THR A 116 10.37 -21.08 -6.91
CA THR A 116 10.29 -22.25 -6.05
C THR A 116 11.26 -23.36 -6.50
N ALA A 117 12.24 -23.04 -7.34
CA ALA A 117 13.36 -23.92 -7.67
C ALA A 117 14.46 -23.82 -6.60
N PHE A 118 14.62 -24.88 -5.80
CA PHE A 118 15.68 -24.99 -4.80
C PHE A 118 17.05 -24.83 -5.49
N GLY A 119 17.73 -23.70 -5.27
CA GLY A 119 19.10 -23.45 -5.76
C GLY A 119 19.25 -22.49 -6.94
N SER A 120 18.18 -21.96 -7.52
CA SER A 120 18.27 -20.84 -8.47
C SER A 120 17.79 -19.55 -7.81
N LEU A 121 18.68 -18.57 -7.72
CA LEU A 121 18.46 -17.21 -7.20
C LEU A 121 17.51 -16.38 -8.08
N SER A 122 16.62 -17.02 -8.82
CA SER A 122 15.79 -16.39 -9.85
C SER A 122 14.52 -15.84 -9.19
N ALA A 123 14.52 -14.53 -8.97
CA ALA A 123 13.39 -13.66 -8.62
C ALA A 123 12.87 -13.65 -7.16
N CYS A 124 13.74 -13.83 -6.15
CA CYS A 124 13.38 -13.34 -4.81
C CYS A 124 13.42 -11.80 -4.80
N LEU A 125 12.32 -11.15 -4.41
CA LEU A 125 12.30 -9.70 -4.23
C LEU A 125 13.38 -9.28 -3.22
N PRO A 126 14.21 -8.26 -3.51
CA PRO A 126 15.22 -7.82 -2.57
C PRO A 126 14.55 -7.36 -1.29
N HIS A 127 15.11 -7.68 -0.11
CA HIS A 127 14.49 -7.31 1.17
C HIS A 127 14.21 -5.80 1.29
N SER A 128 15.06 -4.96 0.68
CA SER A 128 14.87 -3.51 0.63
C SER A 128 13.65 -3.05 -0.18
N TYR A 129 13.03 -3.91 -0.99
CA TYR A 129 11.83 -3.58 -1.77
C TYR A 129 10.69 -3.09 -0.87
N TRP A 130 10.47 -3.76 0.26
CA TRP A 130 9.41 -3.43 1.20
C TRP A 130 9.66 -2.10 1.92
N ASP A 131 10.92 -1.82 2.29
CA ASP A 131 11.29 -0.52 2.85
C ASP A 131 11.09 0.61 1.83
N ARG A 132 11.45 0.36 0.57
CA ARG A 132 11.21 1.28 -0.55
C ARG A 132 9.72 1.51 -0.79
N LEU A 133 8.89 0.48 -0.67
CA LEU A 133 7.43 0.60 -0.76
C LEU A 133 6.86 1.49 0.35
N SER A 134 7.26 1.27 1.60
CA SER A 134 6.85 2.11 2.74
C SER A 134 7.26 3.57 2.53
N ALA A 135 8.50 3.79 2.09
CA ALA A 135 9.01 5.12 1.77
C ALA A 135 8.24 5.79 0.61
N ALA A 136 7.91 5.04 -0.45
CA ALA A 136 7.19 5.56 -1.60
C ALA A 136 5.73 5.93 -1.27
N ILE A 137 5.03 5.12 -0.46
CA ILE A 137 3.69 5.47 0.06
C ILE A 137 3.76 6.76 0.88
N THR A 138 4.74 6.85 1.77
CA THR A 138 4.99 8.04 2.60
C THR A 138 5.26 9.28 1.74
N THR A 139 6.15 9.19 0.74
CA THR A 139 6.46 10.29 -0.17
C THR A 139 5.21 10.71 -0.95
N THR A 140 4.46 9.75 -1.48
CA THR A 140 3.21 10.02 -2.22
C THR A 140 2.19 10.75 -1.36
N ALA A 141 1.98 10.29 -0.12
CA ALA A 141 1.06 10.94 0.82
C ALA A 141 1.51 12.37 1.16
N LYS A 142 2.81 12.59 1.41
CA LYS A 142 3.38 13.92 1.67
C LYS A 142 3.16 14.86 0.49
N GLU A 143 3.55 14.44 -0.72
CA GLU A 143 3.35 15.22 -1.96
C GLU A 143 1.87 15.59 -2.15
N PHE A 144 0.97 14.63 -1.89
CA PHE A 144 -0.46 14.83 -1.99
C PHE A 144 -0.99 15.87 -0.99
N LEU A 145 -0.67 15.71 0.29
CA LEU A 145 -1.15 16.61 1.36
C LEU A 145 -0.63 18.04 1.18
N THR A 146 0.64 18.20 0.82
CA THR A 146 1.21 19.52 0.53
C THR A 146 0.51 20.18 -0.67
N LYS A 147 0.21 19.43 -1.74
CA LYS A 147 -0.56 19.95 -2.89
C LYS A 147 -1.97 20.40 -2.49
N GLN A 148 -2.65 19.68 -1.59
CA GLN A 148 -3.98 20.07 -1.11
C GLN A 148 -3.96 21.35 -0.28
N GLN A 149 -2.95 21.51 0.59
CA GLN A 149 -2.78 22.73 1.40
C GLN A 149 -2.62 23.98 0.52
N VAL A 150 -1.79 23.90 -0.53
CA VAL A 150 -1.57 25.03 -1.46
C VAL A 150 -2.84 25.36 -2.26
N LYS A 151 -3.64 24.35 -2.65
CA LYS A 151 -4.93 24.58 -3.32
C LYS A 151 -5.96 25.23 -2.40
N GLY A 152 -5.97 24.86 -1.12
CA GLY A 152 -6.85 25.47 -0.11
C GLY A 152 -6.54 26.95 0.13
N SER A 153 -5.26 27.33 0.17
CA SER A 153 -4.84 28.73 0.38
C SER A 153 -5.11 29.67 -0.80
N LYS A 154 -5.45 29.17 -2.00
CA LYS A 154 -5.63 29.98 -3.22
C LYS A 154 -7.09 30.26 -3.61
N LYS A 155 -8.08 29.69 -2.92
CA LYS A 155 -9.50 29.93 -3.23
C LYS A 155 -10.05 31.09 -2.40
N ASN A 156 -9.98 32.30 -2.98
CA ASN A 156 -10.77 33.44 -2.51
C ASN A 156 -12.24 33.30 -2.94
N LEU A 157 -13.11 33.75 -2.03
CA LEU A 157 -14.56 33.64 -1.99
C LEU A 157 -15.29 33.99 -3.30
N THR A 158 -16.19 33.11 -3.73
CA THR A 158 -17.36 33.48 -4.54
C THR A 158 -18.62 33.04 -3.81
N VAL A 159 -19.57 33.98 -3.73
CA VAL A 159 -20.83 33.89 -2.99
C VAL A 159 -21.83 33.07 -3.81
N ASP A 160 -21.92 31.77 -3.55
CA ASP A 160 -23.13 30.96 -3.71
C ASP A 160 -22.80 29.48 -3.45
N ASP A 161 -23.10 29.00 -2.24
CA ASP A 161 -23.58 27.64 -1.92
C ASP A 161 -23.47 27.35 -0.41
N ALA A 162 -24.44 27.81 0.38
CA ALA A 162 -24.46 27.60 1.83
C ALA A 162 -24.52 26.12 2.25
N LEU A 163 -24.95 25.22 1.36
CA LEU A 163 -24.95 23.76 1.59
C LEU A 163 -23.62 23.10 1.17
N SER A 164 -22.93 23.62 0.15
CA SER A 164 -21.59 23.13 -0.23
C SER A 164 -20.51 23.60 0.74
N GLU A 165 -20.72 24.74 1.43
CA GLU A 165 -19.74 25.26 2.38
C GLU A 165 -19.50 24.36 3.60
N ASN A 166 -20.51 23.64 4.10
CA ASN A 166 -20.33 22.83 5.30
C ASN A 166 -19.50 21.56 5.00
N GLU A 167 -19.73 20.90 3.86
CA GLU A 167 -18.90 19.80 3.37
C GLU A 167 -17.50 20.29 2.96
N ARG A 168 -17.40 21.50 2.36
CA ARG A 168 -16.11 22.13 2.01
C ARG A 168 -15.29 22.55 3.24
N ARG A 169 -15.92 23.05 4.31
CA ARG A 169 -15.23 23.37 5.57
C ARG A 169 -14.72 22.10 6.27
N ASN A 170 -15.53 21.04 6.27
CA ASN A 170 -15.12 19.75 6.85
C ASN A 170 -13.97 19.10 6.08
N THR A 171 -13.98 19.15 4.74
CA THR A 171 -12.87 18.69 3.90
C THR A 171 -11.61 19.56 4.09
N MET A 172 -11.74 20.89 4.11
CA MET A 172 -10.63 21.82 4.38
C MET A 172 -9.97 21.57 5.75
N SER A 173 -10.78 21.35 6.79
CA SER A 173 -10.29 21.04 8.14
C SER A 173 -9.48 19.75 8.14
N LEU A 174 -9.97 18.69 7.50
CA LEU A 174 -9.27 17.40 7.41
C LEU A 174 -7.90 17.50 6.74
N PHE A 175 -7.70 18.36 5.75
CA PHE A 175 -6.40 18.55 5.08
C PHE A 175 -5.52 19.63 5.72
N SER A 176 -6.03 20.43 6.66
CA SER A 176 -5.28 21.52 7.30
C SER A 176 -4.27 21.04 8.36
N GLU A 177 -4.47 19.88 8.98
CA GLU A 177 -3.57 19.29 9.98
C GLU A 177 -2.44 18.46 9.34
N VAL A 178 -1.73 19.06 8.38
CA VAL A 178 -0.72 18.37 7.55
C VAL A 178 0.30 17.55 8.37
N PRO A 179 0.90 18.05 9.47
CA PRO A 179 1.87 17.27 10.24
C PRO A 179 1.27 16.03 10.91
N ALA A 180 0.08 16.15 11.50
CA ALA A 180 -0.61 15.03 12.16
C ALA A 180 -1.05 13.98 11.13
N ASN A 181 -1.54 14.44 9.97
CA ASN A 181 -1.89 13.57 8.85
C ASN A 181 -0.67 12.84 8.30
N ILE A 182 0.45 13.52 8.09
CA ILE A 182 1.69 12.88 7.63
C ILE A 182 2.13 11.78 8.60
N SER A 183 2.04 12.02 9.92
CA SER A 183 2.35 11.01 10.92
C SER A 183 1.43 9.77 10.80
N ALA A 184 0.12 9.98 10.66
CA ALA A 184 -0.83 8.89 10.45
C ALA A 184 -0.55 8.12 9.14
N TRP A 185 -0.20 8.81 8.06
CA TRP A 185 0.17 8.21 6.79
C TRP A 185 1.48 7.41 6.87
N ASN A 186 2.47 7.86 7.63
CA ASN A 186 3.72 7.11 7.84
C ASN A 186 3.46 5.79 8.58
N ILE A 187 2.64 5.82 9.64
CA ILE A 187 2.25 4.62 10.39
C ILE A 187 1.48 3.66 9.47
N LEU A 188 0.52 4.19 8.70
CA LEU A 188 -0.24 3.43 7.73
C LEU A 188 0.66 2.81 6.65
N ALA A 189 1.65 3.55 6.13
CA ALA A 189 2.60 3.06 5.14
C ALA A 189 3.41 1.87 5.65
N GLN A 190 3.85 1.95 6.92
CA GLN A 190 4.54 0.84 7.56
C GLN A 190 3.64 -0.39 7.73
N PHE A 191 2.40 -0.18 8.19
CA PHE A 191 1.41 -1.25 8.26
C PHE A 191 1.19 -1.90 6.89
N ILE A 192 0.94 -1.10 5.86
CA ILE A 192 0.71 -1.59 4.49
C ILE A 192 1.88 -2.43 4.00
N SER A 193 3.09 -1.89 4.07
CA SER A 193 4.28 -2.58 3.58
C SER A 193 4.54 -3.88 4.34
N ASN A 194 4.39 -3.87 5.67
CA ASN A 194 4.57 -5.06 6.50
C ASN A 194 3.56 -6.16 6.17
N GLN A 195 2.28 -5.82 5.95
CA GLN A 195 1.27 -6.83 5.62
C GLN A 195 1.47 -7.41 4.21
N ILE A 196 1.84 -6.58 3.23
CA ILE A 196 2.17 -7.08 1.89
C ILE A 196 3.39 -8.01 1.96
N ARG A 197 4.45 -7.60 2.68
CA ARG A 197 5.63 -8.44 2.91
C ARG A 197 5.27 -9.77 3.58
N PHE A 198 4.46 -9.73 4.62
CA PHE A 198 4.03 -10.94 5.33
C PHE A 198 3.30 -11.90 4.39
N GLY A 199 2.37 -11.39 3.56
CA GLY A 199 1.67 -12.21 2.58
C GLY A 199 2.60 -12.87 1.57
N TYR A 200 3.60 -12.12 1.07
CA TYR A 200 4.64 -12.66 0.18
C TYR A 200 5.47 -13.76 0.86
N GLU A 201 6.00 -13.49 2.06
CA GLU A 201 6.88 -14.42 2.79
C GLU A 201 6.12 -15.70 3.19
N MET A 202 4.86 -15.57 3.61
CA MET A 202 4.00 -16.71 3.94
C MET A 202 3.69 -17.58 2.71
N GLU A 203 3.29 -16.98 1.58
CA GLU A 203 3.02 -17.73 0.35
C GLU A 203 4.28 -18.43 -0.17
N LEU A 204 5.44 -17.76 -0.10
CA LEU A 204 6.72 -18.34 -0.48
C LEU A 204 7.04 -19.56 0.39
N MET A 205 6.89 -19.43 1.71
CA MET A 205 7.10 -20.54 2.66
C MET A 205 6.14 -21.71 2.39
N LEU A 206 4.84 -21.43 2.19
CA LEU A 206 3.84 -22.46 1.90
C LEU A 206 4.18 -23.23 0.62
N ARG A 207 4.62 -22.56 -0.44
CA ARG A 207 5.00 -23.23 -1.69
C ARG A 207 6.25 -24.09 -1.56
N VAL A 208 7.25 -23.62 -0.82
CA VAL A 208 8.46 -24.41 -0.53
C VAL A 208 8.09 -25.68 0.24
N GLU A 209 7.23 -25.55 1.26
CA GLU A 209 6.79 -26.68 2.06
C GLU A 209 5.96 -27.68 1.25
N LEU A 210 5.01 -27.22 0.44
CA LEU A 210 4.21 -28.08 -0.46
C LEU A 210 5.09 -28.84 -1.46
N LYS A 211 6.13 -28.21 -2.00
CA LYS A 211 7.09 -28.88 -2.88
C LYS A 211 7.89 -29.96 -2.17
N ARG A 212 8.35 -29.70 -0.95
CA ARG A 212 9.05 -30.68 -0.11
C ARG A 212 8.20 -31.92 0.15
N LEU A 213 6.95 -31.72 0.57
CA LEU A 213 6.00 -32.82 0.80
C LEU A 213 5.71 -33.64 -0.47
N ASN A 214 5.59 -32.98 -1.63
CA ASN A 214 5.41 -33.67 -2.90
C ASN A 214 6.63 -34.49 -3.34
N MET A 215 7.85 -34.07 -2.99
CA MET A 215 9.07 -34.85 -3.23
C MET A 215 9.13 -36.09 -2.33
N ASP A 216 8.80 -35.93 -1.04
CA ASP A 216 8.78 -37.04 -0.08
C ASP A 216 7.72 -38.09 -0.42
N GLY A 217 6.59 -37.68 -1.01
CA GLY A 217 5.56 -38.59 -1.52
C GLY A 217 6.02 -39.44 -2.71
N LYS A 218 6.93 -38.93 -3.56
CA LYS A 218 7.47 -39.67 -4.72
C LYS A 218 8.56 -40.67 -4.34
N ILE A 219 9.31 -40.42 -3.27
CA ILE A 219 10.39 -41.31 -2.79
C ILE A 219 9.84 -42.59 -2.14
N LYS A 220 8.55 -42.62 -1.74
CA LYS A 220 7.93 -43.75 -1.05
C LYS A 220 7.31 -44.84 -1.93
N MET A 221 7.42 -44.77 -3.26
CA MET A 221 6.96 -45.88 -4.11
C MET A 221 8.12 -46.85 -4.42
N PRO A 222 8.11 -48.09 -3.89
CA PRO A 222 9.10 -49.08 -4.28
C PRO A 222 8.86 -49.53 -5.73
N PRO A 223 9.92 -49.90 -6.47
CA PRO A 223 9.77 -50.49 -7.80
C PRO A 223 9.00 -51.81 -7.70
N LYS A 224 8.04 -52.01 -8.60
CA LYS A 224 7.33 -53.29 -8.80
C LYS A 224 8.25 -54.32 -9.44
#